data_AF-A0A7C6V1Q9-F1
#
_entry.id   AF-A0A7C6V1Q9-F1
#
_cell.length_a   1.000
_cell.length_b   1.000
_cell.length_c   1.000
_cell.angle_alpha   90.00
_cell.angle_beta   90.00
_cell.angle_gamma   90.00
#
_symmetry.space_group_name_H-M   'P 1'
#
loop_
_entity.id
_entity.type
_entity.pdbx_description
1 polymer ?
#
loop_
_entity_poly.entity_id
_entity_poly.type
_entity_poly.pdbx_seq_one_letter_code
_entity_poly.pdbx_strand_id
1 'polypeptide(L)'
;MKLEDTSHSAQRIQIEILKKMSPDERLSIALELAATSRELLAQGVRKRHPEYSEDEVRLAVIRLQLPEALFQKAYPHALNIVP
;
A
#
# COMPACT_ATOMS: atom_id res chain seq x y z
N MET A 1 -6.98 -16.94 -13.96
CA MET A 1 -6.97 -17.03 -12.49
C MET A 1 -8.42 -17.06 -12.02
N LYS A 2 -8.88 -18.16 -11.41
CA LYS A 2 -10.24 -18.27 -10.85
C LYS A 2 -10.19 -17.57 -9.48
N LEU A 3 -10.96 -16.52 -9.27
CA LEU A 3 -11.06 -15.87 -7.95
C LEU A 3 -12.00 -16.72 -7.11
N GLU A 4 -11.47 -17.53 -6.19
CA GLU A 4 -12.31 -18.44 -5.38
C GLU A 4 -13.04 -17.68 -4.25
N ASP A 5 -12.48 -16.56 -3.79
CA ASP A 5 -13.07 -15.69 -2.76
C ASP A 5 -14.02 -14.62 -3.34
N THR A 6 -14.21 -14.58 -4.66
CA THR A 6 -15.12 -13.62 -5.30
C THR A 6 -16.02 -14.32 -6.29
N SER A 7 -17.33 -14.33 -6.03
CA SER A 7 -18.29 -14.93 -6.94
C SER A 7 -18.27 -14.24 -8.31
N HIS A 8 -18.58 -15.00 -9.36
CA HIS A 8 -18.62 -14.45 -10.72
C HIS A 8 -19.62 -13.29 -10.87
N SER A 9 -20.75 -13.33 -10.14
CA SER A 9 -21.72 -12.23 -10.13
C SER A 9 -21.17 -10.97 -9.47
N ALA A 10 -20.47 -11.10 -8.34
CA ALA A 10 -19.83 -9.97 -7.67
C ALA A 10 -18.73 -9.34 -8.53
N GLN A 11 -17.88 -10.17 -9.16
CA GLN A 11 -16.84 -9.69 -10.09
C GLN A 11 -17.46 -8.93 -11.27
N ARG A 12 -18.56 -9.43 -11.84
CA ARG A 12 -19.26 -8.76 -12.94
C ARG A 12 -19.77 -7.39 -12.51
N ILE A 13 -20.40 -7.29 -11.35
CA ILE A 13 -20.90 -6.02 -10.81
C ILE A 13 -19.75 -5.03 -10.59
N GLN A 14 -18.65 -5.48 -10.00
CA GLN A 14 -17.46 -4.63 -9.77
C GLN A 14 -16.91 -4.05 -11.09
N ILE A 15 -16.79 -4.87 -12.13
CA ILE A 15 -16.32 -4.42 -13.44
C ILE A 15 -17.27 -3.36 -14.04
N GLU A 16 -18.59 -3.58 -13.96
CA GLU A 16 -19.57 -2.64 -14.50
C GLU A 16 -19.63 -1.32 -13.71
N ILE A 17 -19.36 -1.34 -12.41
CA ILE A 17 -19.17 -0.13 -11.60
C ILE A 17 -17.92 0.62 -12.10
N LEU A 18 -16.78 -0.06 -12.21
CA LEU A 18 -15.52 0.57 -12.62
C LEU A 18 -15.56 1.16 -14.03
N LYS A 19 -16.32 0.54 -14.95
CA LYS A 19 -16.51 1.07 -16.32
C LYS A 19 -17.36 2.33 -16.37
N LYS A 20 -18.27 2.52 -15.41
CA LYS A 20 -19.17 3.68 -15.36
C LYS A 20 -18.54 4.90 -14.69
N MET A 21 -17.47 4.71 -13.93
CA MET A 21 -16.75 5.79 -13.27
C MET A 21 -16.08 6.71 -14.28
N SER A 22 -16.13 8.01 -14.01
CA SER A 22 -15.28 8.99 -14.70
C SER A 22 -13.80 8.76 -14.32
N PRO A 23 -12.86 9.31 -15.12
CA PRO A 23 -11.44 9.26 -14.76
C PRO A 23 -11.12 9.89 -13.39
N ASP A 24 -11.81 10.97 -13.03
CA ASP A 24 -11.64 11.69 -11.75
C ASP A 24 -12.17 10.89 -10.55
N GLU A 25 -13.37 10.30 -10.66
CA GLU A 25 -13.91 9.40 -9.62
C GLU A 25 -12.97 8.23 -9.37
N ARG A 26 -12.49 7.61 -10.46
CA ARG A 26 -11.56 6.49 -10.37
C ARG A 26 -10.23 6.88 -9.73
N LEU A 27 -9.72 8.08 -10.03
CA LEU A 27 -8.50 8.60 -9.42
C LEU A 27 -8.71 8.88 -7.92
N SER A 28 -9.84 9.46 -7.51
CA SER A 28 -10.14 9.72 -6.10
C SER A 28 -10.09 8.44 -5.27
N ILE A 29 -10.77 7.39 -5.74
CA ILE A 29 -10.78 6.08 -5.08
C ILE A 29 -9.37 5.48 -5.01
N ALA A 30 -8.58 5.61 -6.08
CA ALA A 30 -7.20 5.11 -6.08
C ALA A 30 -6.31 5.84 -5.05
N LEU A 31 -6.48 7.15 -4.89
CA LEU A 31 -5.75 7.96 -3.91
C LEU A 31 -6.16 7.60 -2.48
N GLU A 32 -7.45 7.43 -2.22
CA GLU A 32 -7.97 6.99 -0.91
C GLU A 32 -7.46 5.59 -0.54
N LEU A 33 -7.47 4.66 -1.50
CA LEU A 33 -6.95 3.32 -1.30
C LEU A 33 -5.45 3.34 -1.03
N ALA A 34 -4.68 4.17 -1.75
CA ALA A 34 -3.25 4.32 -1.52
C ALA A 34 -2.94 4.90 -0.13
N ALA A 35 -3.73 5.86 0.35
CA ALA A 35 -3.60 6.39 1.70
C ALA A 35 -3.92 5.33 2.75
N THR A 36 -5.03 4.62 2.59
CA THR A 36 -5.45 3.52 3.48
C THR A 36 -4.39 2.41 3.53
N SER A 37 -3.83 2.03 2.37
CA SER A 37 -2.77 1.03 2.29
C SER A 37 -1.53 1.45 3.09
N ARG A 38 -1.08 2.71 2.97
CA ARG A 38 0.06 3.22 3.74
C ARG A 38 -0.20 3.21 5.25
N GLU A 39 -1.41 3.54 5.69
CA GLU A 39 -1.76 3.49 7.10
C GLU A 39 -1.72 2.04 7.64
N LEU A 40 -2.30 1.08 6.89
CA LEU A 40 -2.26 -0.33 7.27
C LEU A 40 -0.83 -0.87 7.35
N LEU A 41 0.03 -0.49 6.40
CA LEU A 41 1.47 -0.82 6.45
C LEU A 41 2.12 -0.22 7.71
N ALA A 42 1.89 1.07 8.00
CA ALA A 42 2.44 1.72 9.18
C ALA A 42 2.01 1.04 10.48
N GLN A 43 0.73 0.69 10.61
CA GLN A 43 0.23 -0.07 11.77
C GLN A 43 0.90 -1.44 11.89
N GLY A 44 1.09 -2.13 10.76
CA GLY A 44 1.81 -3.41 10.72
C GLY A 44 3.28 -3.28 11.15
N VAL A 45 3.95 -2.18 10.78
CA VAL A 45 5.32 -1.86 11.21
C VAL A 45 5.35 -1.58 12.72
N ARG A 46 4.52 -0.65 13.22
CA ARG A 46 4.45 -0.32 14.66
C ARG A 46 4.20 -1.54 15.54
N LYS A 47 3.38 -2.49 15.06
CA LYS A 47 3.11 -3.73 15.79
C LYS A 47 4.34 -4.66 15.88
N ARG A 48 5.21 -4.68 14.87
CA ARG A 48 6.40 -5.54 14.82
C ARG A 48 7.63 -4.88 15.46
N HIS A 49 7.71 -3.56 15.37
CA HIS A 49 8.82 -2.74 15.88
C HIS A 49 8.25 -1.61 16.76
N PRO A 50 7.74 -1.92 17.97
CA PRO A 50 7.15 -0.93 18.86
C PRO A 50 8.14 0.13 19.36
N GLU A 51 9.44 -0.11 19.21
CA GLU A 51 10.53 0.80 19.55
C GLU A 51 10.81 1.85 18.48
N TYR A 52 10.28 1.68 17.26
CA TYR A 52 10.51 2.63 16.17
C TYR A 52 9.83 3.97 16.43
N SER A 53 10.58 5.05 16.19
CA SER A 53 10.03 6.39 16.05
C SER A 53 9.16 6.51 14.79
N GLU A 54 8.35 7.56 14.70
CA GLU A 54 7.48 7.79 13.54
C GLU A 54 8.26 7.95 12.23
N ASP A 55 9.47 8.50 12.28
CA ASP A 55 10.34 8.59 11.10
C ASP A 55 10.89 7.22 10.68
N GLU A 56 11.23 6.36 11.63
CA GLU A 56 11.66 4.98 11.35
C GLU A 56 10.50 4.14 10.81
N VAL A 57 9.29 4.32 11.34
CA VAL A 57 8.06 3.72 10.78
C VAL A 57 7.85 4.18 9.35
N ARG A 58 7.98 5.47 9.07
CA ARG A 58 7.87 6.03 7.71
C ARG A 58 8.89 5.41 6.76
N LEU A 59 10.15 5.30 7.17
CA LEU A 59 11.22 4.71 6.37
C LEU A 59 11.00 3.21 6.11
N ALA A 60 10.55 2.47 7.11
CA ALA A 60 10.14 1.07 6.99
C ALA A 60 9.00 0.89 5.96
N VAL A 61 7.95 1.73 6.03
CA VAL A 61 6.85 1.70 5.05
C VAL A 61 7.36 1.99 3.63
N ILE A 62 8.26 2.96 3.46
CA ILE A 62 8.87 3.27 2.17
C ILE A 62 9.69 2.07 1.64
N ARG A 63 10.44 1.37 2.51
CA ARG A 63 11.22 0.19 2.13
C ARG A 63 10.35 -0.97 1.64
N LEU A 64 9.11 -1.11 2.12
CA LEU A 64 8.14 -2.10 1.61
C LEU A 64 7.64 -1.79 0.20
N GLN A 65 7.69 -0.53 -0.24
CA GLN A 65 7.11 -0.09 -1.50
C GLN A 65 8.15 0.05 -2.62
N LEU A 66 9.39 0.37 -2.26
CA LEU A 66 10.46 0.52 -3.23
C LEU A 66 11.21 -0.80 -3.43
N PRO A 67 11.72 -1.07 -4.65
CA PRO A 67 12.75 -2.08 -4.83
C PRO A 67 13.94 -1.77 -3.91
N GLU A 68 14.51 -2.81 -3.30
CA GLU A 68 15.59 -2.67 -2.32
C GLU A 68 16.74 -1.79 -2.83
N ALA A 69 17.19 -2.00 -4.07
CA ALA A 69 18.27 -1.20 -4.67
C ALA A 69 17.93 0.30 -4.79
N LEU A 70 16.66 0.66 -4.95
CA LEU A 70 16.21 2.05 -5.00
C LEU A 70 16.13 2.65 -3.59
N PHE A 71 15.65 1.88 -2.62
CA PHE A 71 15.64 2.30 -1.22
C PHE A 71 17.04 2.62 -0.72
N GLN A 72 18.01 1.73 -0.96
CA GLN A 72 19.40 1.94 -0.53
C GLN A 72 20.02 3.21 -1.13
N LYS A 73 19.71 3.51 -2.40
CA LYS A 73 20.19 4.72 -3.08
C LYS A 73 19.55 5.99 -2.53
N ALA A 74 18.25 5.96 -2.23
CA ALA A 74 17.51 7.13 -1.75
C ALA A 74 17.70 7.38 -0.24
N TYR A 75 17.88 6.33 0.56
CA TYR A 75 17.95 6.37 2.02
C TYR A 75 19.16 5.59 2.56
N PRO A 76 20.40 5.96 2.18
CA PRO A 76 21.60 5.22 2.58
C PRO A 76 21.89 5.27 4.10
N HIS A 77 21.29 6.21 4.83
CA HIS A 77 21.43 6.33 6.28
C HIS A 77 20.44 5.44 7.05
N ALA A 78 19.46 4.83 6.38
CA ALA A 78 18.36 4.07 6.99
C ALA A 78 18.43 2.56 6.69
N LEU A 79 19.62 2.04 6.36
CA LEU A 79 19.79 0.64 5.95
C LEU A 79 19.47 -0.36 7.07
N ASN A 80 19.62 0.06 8.33
CA ASN A 80 19.28 -0.70 9.52
C ASN A 80 17.77 -0.73 9.79
N ILE A 81 16.97 0.10 9.13
CA ILE A 81 15.51 0.14 9.31
C ILE A 81 14.88 -0.99 8.51
N VAL A 82 14.34 -1.98 9.22
CA VAL A 82 13.70 -3.15 8.62
C VAL A 82 12.19 -3.03 8.78
N PRO A 83 11.42 -3.38 7.74
CA PRO A 83 9.99 -3.17 7.78
C PRO A 83 9.25 -4.14 8.68
#